data_AF-A0A7S2HI07-F1
#
_entry.id   AF-A0A7S2HI07-F1
#
_cell.length_a   1.000
_cell.length_b   1.000
_cell.length_c   1.000
_cell.angle_alpha   90.00
_cell.angle_beta   90.00
_cell.angle_gamma   90.00
#
_symmetry.space_group_name_H-M   'P 1'
#
loop_
_entity.id
_entity.type
_entity.pdbx_description
1 polymer ?
#
loop_
_entity_poly.entity_id
_entity_poly.type
_entity_poly.pdbx_seq_one_letter_code
_entity_poly.pdbx_strand_id
1 'polypeptide(L)'
;RDRGGRGDRGDRGGHRGGGHAALLPPGRTPGGTQHAAKEGRASLRVSGVHGPEAGLNGIYLPTDVESHDFSCWHQNDSFYKVWLCRGPRAFWIFQPASQRGTAQGFMISKERHLERPQDATTWRLWRDGGWKVFSTIHVREASPKDVDSDAARGRAPPKKPP
;
A
#
# COMPACT_ATOMS: atom_id res chain seq x y z
N ARG A 1 37.54 -46.81 38.12
CA ARG A 1 38.51 -46.74 37.00
C ARG A 1 37.72 -46.11 35.86
N ASP A 2 37.94 -44.89 35.37
CA ASP A 2 39.03 -43.90 35.36
C ASP A 2 38.35 -42.53 35.13
N ARG A 3 38.54 -41.48 35.93
CA ARG A 3 39.60 -40.43 35.86
C ARG A 3 39.93 -39.85 34.48
N GLY A 4 39.74 -38.53 34.37
CA GLY A 4 40.63 -37.59 33.68
C GLY A 4 40.19 -37.17 32.29
N GLY A 5 40.23 -35.88 31.90
CA GLY A 5 40.70 -34.69 32.61
C GLY A 5 40.80 -33.46 31.70
N ARG A 6 41.18 -32.34 32.34
CA ARG A 6 41.95 -31.16 31.88
C ARG A 6 41.38 -30.36 30.70
N GLY A 7 41.11 -29.06 30.89
CA GLY A 7 42.11 -27.96 30.81
C GLY A 7 41.87 -27.23 29.46
N ASP A 8 42.03 -25.93 29.24
CA ASP A 8 42.86 -24.90 29.82
C ASP A 8 42.35 -23.52 29.34
N ARG A 9 42.93 -22.47 29.93
CA ARG A 9 42.94 -21.01 29.68
C ARG A 9 42.72 -20.59 28.21
N GLY A 10 42.25 -19.40 27.86
CA GLY A 10 42.13 -18.09 28.51
C GLY A 10 42.18 -17.02 27.41
N ASP A 11 42.08 -15.75 27.81
CA ASP A 11 42.70 -14.58 27.15
C ASP A 11 41.85 -13.61 26.26
N ARG A 12 41.82 -12.36 26.77
CA ARG A 12 41.93 -11.02 26.12
C ARG A 12 40.77 -10.27 25.44
N GLY A 13 40.67 -9.01 25.89
CA GLY A 13 40.42 -7.81 25.08
C GLY A 13 38.95 -7.37 25.06
N GLY A 14 38.49 -6.24 25.58
CA GLY A 14 39.17 -4.95 25.80
C GLY A 14 38.94 -4.03 24.61
N HIS A 15 37.77 -3.37 24.52
CA HIS A 15 37.62 -2.12 23.77
C HIS A 15 36.55 -1.21 24.39
N ARG A 16 37.05 -0.11 24.97
CA ARG A 16 36.31 1.15 25.13
C ARG A 16 36.34 1.90 23.79
N GLY A 17 35.23 2.54 23.47
CA GLY A 17 35.06 3.52 22.40
C GLY A 17 33.55 3.69 22.23
N GLY A 18 32.92 4.79 22.61
CA GLY A 18 33.26 6.17 22.31
C GLY A 18 31.94 6.78 21.84
N GLY A 19 31.06 7.09 22.81
CA GLY A 19 29.76 7.68 22.54
C GLY A 19 29.93 9.10 22.04
N HIS A 20 29.88 9.29 20.73
CA HIS A 20 29.74 10.61 20.12
C HIS A 20 28.26 10.91 19.96
N ALA A 21 27.78 11.84 20.78
CA ALA A 21 26.50 12.51 20.60
C ALA A 21 26.52 13.27 19.27
N ALA A 22 25.72 12.82 18.32
CA ALA A 22 25.42 13.60 17.13
C ALA A 22 24.32 14.62 17.48
N LEU A 23 24.70 15.89 17.38
CA LEU A 23 23.84 17.06 17.45
C LEU A 23 22.68 16.95 16.46
N LEU A 24 21.44 16.95 16.95
CA LEU A 24 20.24 17.19 16.14
C LEU A 24 20.02 18.71 16.01
N PRO A 25 19.75 19.24 14.80
CA PRO A 25 19.32 20.62 14.65
C PRO A 25 17.86 20.78 15.13
N PRO A 26 17.51 21.93 15.75
CA PRO A 26 16.15 22.19 16.20
C PRO A 26 15.29 22.74 15.05
N GLY A 27 14.05 22.27 14.96
CA GLY A 27 12.97 22.97 14.28
C GLY A 27 12.34 22.24 13.10
N ARG A 28 11.16 21.64 13.34
CA ARG A 28 9.95 21.87 12.54
C ARG A 28 8.73 21.22 13.20
N THR A 29 7.68 22.02 13.33
CA THR A 29 6.34 21.75 13.84
C THR A 29 5.64 20.60 13.09
N PRO A 30 4.72 19.85 13.72
CA PRO A 30 3.95 18.80 13.05
C PRO A 30 2.79 19.41 12.27
N GLY A 31 3.05 19.78 11.01
CA GLY A 31 2.02 20.13 10.04
C GLY A 31 1.89 19.00 9.03
N GLY A 32 0.80 18.23 9.13
CA GLY A 32 0.26 17.31 8.12
C GLY A 32 1.28 16.55 7.27
N THR A 33 1.56 15.30 7.64
CA THR A 33 2.26 14.34 6.78
C THR A 33 1.41 14.07 5.53
N GLN A 34 1.51 14.95 4.53
CA GLN A 34 1.41 14.53 3.15
C GLN A 34 2.61 13.61 2.95
N HIS A 35 2.35 12.31 2.90
CA HIS A 35 3.31 11.32 2.45
C HIS A 35 3.74 11.75 1.05
N ALA A 36 4.87 12.45 0.97
CA ALA A 36 5.55 12.75 -0.27
C ALA A 36 5.92 11.40 -0.88
N ALA A 37 5.05 10.91 -1.76
CA ALA A 37 5.33 9.75 -2.58
C ALA A 37 6.72 9.95 -3.21
N LYS A 38 7.58 8.92 -3.14
CA LYS A 38 8.78 8.84 -3.98
C LYS A 38 8.48 9.44 -5.36
N GLU A 39 9.16 10.55 -5.65
CA GLU A 39 8.98 11.33 -6.88
C GLU A 39 9.01 10.38 -8.10
N GLY A 40 7.96 10.44 -8.93
CA GLY A 40 7.88 9.73 -10.20
C GLY A 40 6.81 8.65 -10.33
N ARG A 41 6.03 8.33 -9.29
CA ARG A 41 4.93 7.36 -9.39
C ARG A 41 3.60 8.07 -9.64
N ALA A 42 2.90 7.69 -10.71
CA ALA A 42 1.57 8.25 -11.02
C ALA A 42 0.51 7.74 -10.02
N SER A 43 -0.44 8.63 -9.70
CA SER A 43 -1.69 8.23 -9.06
C SER A 43 -2.52 7.37 -10.02
N LEU A 44 -3.38 6.51 -9.48
CA LEU A 44 -4.21 5.62 -10.28
C LEU A 44 -5.68 5.98 -10.13
N ARG A 45 -6.42 5.94 -11.23
CA ARG A 45 -7.88 6.02 -11.25
C ARG A 45 -8.45 4.63 -11.43
N VAL A 46 -9.34 4.24 -10.53
CA VAL A 46 -10.15 3.02 -10.63
C VAL A 46 -11.58 3.40 -10.95
N SER A 47 -12.17 2.71 -11.92
CA SER A 47 -13.55 2.95 -12.39
C SER A 47 -14.22 1.67 -12.86
N GLY A 48 -15.55 1.68 -12.95
CA GLY A 48 -16.34 0.57 -13.49
C GLY A 48 -16.76 -0.49 -12.47
N VAL A 49 -16.52 -0.26 -11.17
CA VAL A 49 -17.11 -1.06 -10.09
C VAL A 49 -18.52 -0.55 -9.80
N HIS A 50 -19.51 -1.43 -9.72
CA HIS A 50 -20.92 -1.06 -9.52
C HIS A 50 -21.49 -1.72 -8.27
N GLY A 51 -22.62 -1.19 -7.76
CA GLY A 51 -23.35 -1.71 -6.60
C GLY A 51 -22.65 -1.46 -5.25
N PRO A 52 -22.80 -2.34 -4.24
CA PRO A 52 -22.30 -2.08 -2.88
C PRO A 52 -20.78 -1.82 -2.81
N GLU A 53 -20.02 -2.38 -3.74
CA GLU A 53 -18.56 -2.26 -3.83
C GLU A 53 -18.11 -1.03 -4.62
N ALA A 54 -19.02 -0.15 -5.06
CA ALA A 54 -18.69 1.05 -5.83
C ALA A 54 -17.72 2.00 -5.11
N GLY A 55 -17.57 1.86 -3.79
CA GLY A 55 -16.55 2.54 -3.00
C GLY A 55 -15.10 2.13 -3.31
N LEU A 56 -14.87 1.10 -4.12
CA LEU A 56 -13.54 0.75 -4.67
C LEU A 56 -13.11 1.66 -5.83
N ASN A 57 -14.06 2.35 -6.47
CA ASN A 57 -13.73 3.36 -7.47
C ASN A 57 -13.12 4.60 -6.81
N GLY A 58 -12.24 5.30 -7.51
CA GLY A 58 -11.66 6.55 -7.04
C GLY A 58 -10.20 6.71 -7.41
N ILE A 59 -9.53 7.65 -6.72
CA ILE A 59 -8.10 7.89 -6.88
C ILE A 59 -7.32 7.14 -5.80
N TYR A 60 -6.31 6.41 -6.25
CA TYR A 60 -5.35 5.71 -5.43
C TYR A 60 -4.01 6.43 -5.54
N LEU A 61 -3.58 7.00 -4.44
CA LEU A 61 -2.35 7.77 -4.35
C LEU A 61 -1.16 6.81 -4.17
N PRO A 62 -0.03 7.07 -4.84
CA PRO A 62 1.18 6.28 -4.66
C PRO A 62 1.68 6.39 -3.22
N THR A 63 2.29 5.32 -2.72
CA THR A 63 2.88 5.27 -1.39
C THR A 63 4.31 4.77 -1.43
N ASP A 64 5.06 5.01 -0.35
CA ASP A 64 6.40 4.44 -0.17
C ASP A 64 6.36 3.01 0.39
N VAL A 65 5.15 2.48 0.65
CA VAL A 65 5.00 1.11 1.11
C VAL A 65 5.15 0.17 -0.07
N GLU A 66 5.96 -0.86 0.13
CA GLU A 66 6.19 -1.90 -0.86
C GLU A 66 5.66 -3.25 -0.36
N SER A 67 5.24 -4.08 -1.30
CA SER A 67 4.75 -5.43 -1.07
C SER A 67 5.20 -6.32 -2.23
N HIS A 68 5.89 -7.42 -1.91
CA HIS A 68 6.52 -8.31 -2.90
C HIS A 68 7.36 -7.54 -3.92
N ASP A 69 8.18 -6.59 -3.45
CA ASP A 69 9.07 -5.73 -4.26
C ASP A 69 8.36 -4.71 -5.19
N PHE A 70 7.05 -4.57 -5.08
CA PHE A 70 6.27 -3.57 -5.82
C PHE A 70 5.61 -2.55 -4.90
N SER A 71 5.45 -1.34 -5.40
CA SER A 71 4.80 -0.25 -4.68
C SER A 71 3.32 -0.52 -4.45
N CYS A 72 2.82 0.00 -3.35
CA CYS A 72 1.40 0.05 -3.05
C CYS A 72 0.81 1.44 -3.37
N TRP A 73 -0.50 1.45 -3.60
CA TRP A 73 -1.30 2.67 -3.64
C TRP A 73 -2.41 2.62 -2.59
N HIS A 74 -2.84 3.77 -2.11
CA HIS A 74 -3.87 3.92 -1.08
C HIS A 74 -4.95 4.91 -1.51
N GLN A 75 -6.21 4.57 -1.23
CA GLN A 75 -7.34 5.47 -1.42
C GLN A 75 -7.73 6.14 -0.09
N ASN A 76 -7.56 7.46 -0.01
CA ASN A 76 -7.84 8.22 1.21
C ASN A 76 -9.34 8.35 1.52
N ASP A 77 -10.18 8.42 0.49
CA ASP A 77 -11.61 8.76 0.63
C ASP A 77 -12.53 7.54 0.74
N SER A 78 -11.95 6.34 0.86
CA SER A 78 -12.74 5.12 1.06
C SER A 78 -12.96 4.87 2.55
N PHE A 79 -14.22 4.65 2.95
CA PHE A 79 -14.55 4.16 4.29
C PHE A 79 -13.74 2.93 4.70
N TYR A 80 -13.39 2.09 3.72
CA TYR A 80 -12.67 0.84 3.92
C TYR A 80 -11.14 0.99 3.94
N LYS A 81 -10.59 2.20 3.76
CA LYS A 81 -9.14 2.47 3.70
C LYS A 81 -8.43 1.46 2.80
N VAL A 82 -8.81 1.46 1.53
CA VAL A 82 -8.46 0.41 0.57
C VAL A 82 -7.05 0.65 0.02
N TRP A 83 -6.30 -0.44 -0.07
CA TRP A 83 -4.95 -0.49 -0.62
C TRP A 83 -4.94 -1.34 -1.87
N LEU A 84 -4.25 -0.87 -2.90
CA LEU A 84 -3.87 -1.67 -4.06
C LEU A 84 -2.40 -2.07 -3.90
N CYS A 85 -2.12 -3.35 -3.74
CA CYS A 85 -0.74 -3.85 -3.70
C CYS A 85 -0.59 -5.16 -4.47
N ARG A 86 0.67 -5.53 -4.69
CA ARG A 86 1.00 -6.87 -5.15
C ARG A 86 0.78 -7.87 -4.02
N GLY A 87 0.12 -8.98 -4.33
CA GLY A 87 -0.08 -10.10 -3.41
C GLY A 87 0.66 -11.36 -3.85
N PRO A 88 0.44 -12.48 -3.13
CA PRO A 88 1.07 -13.76 -3.44
C PRO A 88 0.74 -14.22 -4.85
N ARG A 89 1.67 -14.96 -5.48
CA ARG A 89 1.54 -15.43 -6.87
C ARG A 89 1.44 -14.29 -7.90
N ALA A 90 1.95 -13.12 -7.54
CA ALA A 90 2.09 -11.98 -8.44
C ALA A 90 0.75 -11.48 -9.02
N PHE A 91 -0.27 -11.38 -8.20
CA PHE A 91 -1.53 -10.71 -8.54
C PHE A 91 -1.57 -9.29 -7.97
N TRP A 92 -2.27 -8.37 -8.64
CA TRP A 92 -2.64 -7.08 -8.07
C TRP A 92 -3.94 -7.21 -7.28
N ILE A 93 -3.99 -6.72 -6.04
CA ILE A 93 -5.09 -6.94 -5.10
C ILE A 93 -5.48 -5.64 -4.41
N PHE A 94 -6.78 -5.34 -4.43
CA PHE A 94 -7.44 -4.34 -3.62
C PHE A 94 -7.87 -4.95 -2.29
N GLN A 95 -7.32 -4.44 -1.18
CA GLN A 95 -7.42 -5.08 0.12
C GLN A 95 -7.51 -4.03 1.24
N PRO A 96 -8.06 -4.39 2.42
CA PRO A 96 -7.97 -3.53 3.58
C PRO A 96 -6.52 -3.39 4.04
N ALA A 97 -6.21 -2.29 4.72
CA ALA A 97 -4.85 -2.00 5.22
C ALA A 97 -4.23 -3.14 6.06
N SER A 98 -5.05 -3.84 6.84
CA SER A 98 -4.64 -4.97 7.70
C SER A 98 -4.24 -6.23 6.94
N GLN A 99 -4.63 -6.36 5.66
CA GLN A 99 -4.37 -7.55 4.83
C GLN A 99 -3.37 -7.27 3.70
N ARG A 100 -2.70 -6.13 3.75
CA ARG A 100 -1.76 -5.69 2.72
C ARG A 100 -0.73 -6.75 2.37
N GLY A 101 -0.66 -7.09 1.08
CA GLY A 101 0.30 -8.05 0.53
C GLY A 101 -0.10 -9.51 0.70
N THR A 102 -1.29 -9.79 1.22
CA THR A 102 -1.83 -11.15 1.34
C THR A 102 -2.68 -11.50 0.13
N ALA A 103 -3.22 -12.72 0.08
CA ALA A 103 -4.15 -13.13 -0.98
C ALA A 103 -5.61 -12.69 -0.70
N GLN A 104 -5.87 -12.07 0.45
CA GLN A 104 -7.21 -11.63 0.84
C GLN A 104 -7.46 -10.19 0.36
N GLY A 105 -8.63 -9.95 -0.19
CA GLY A 105 -9.00 -8.65 -0.70
C GLY A 105 -10.42 -8.64 -1.27
N PHE A 106 -10.86 -7.47 -1.67
CA PHE A 106 -12.16 -7.23 -2.31
C PHE A 106 -12.10 -7.52 -3.80
N MET A 107 -10.98 -7.20 -4.44
CA MET A 107 -10.80 -7.28 -5.89
C MET A 107 -9.38 -7.73 -6.24
N ILE A 108 -9.22 -8.58 -7.24
CA ILE A 108 -7.94 -9.16 -7.66
C ILE A 108 -7.83 -9.21 -9.19
N SER A 109 -6.65 -8.92 -9.73
CA SER A 109 -6.40 -9.08 -11.17
C SER A 109 -6.64 -10.53 -11.60
N LYS A 110 -7.10 -10.74 -12.84
CA LYS A 110 -7.21 -12.09 -13.40
C LYS A 110 -5.84 -12.58 -13.87
N GLU A 111 -5.05 -11.68 -14.45
CA GLU A 111 -3.71 -11.91 -14.95
C GLU A 111 -2.68 -11.82 -13.81
N ARG A 112 -1.63 -12.63 -13.93
CA ARG A 112 -0.49 -12.69 -13.00
C ARG A 112 0.73 -12.05 -13.65
N HIS A 113 1.74 -11.76 -12.83
CA HIS A 113 3.07 -11.30 -13.28
C HIS A 113 3.07 -9.97 -14.04
N LEU A 114 1.96 -9.23 -14.01
CA LEU A 114 1.90 -7.88 -14.57
C LEU A 114 2.83 -6.92 -13.82
N GLU A 115 3.64 -6.15 -14.54
CA GLU A 115 4.54 -5.16 -13.92
C GLU A 115 3.76 -4.01 -13.31
N ARG A 116 2.62 -3.64 -13.92
CA ARG A 116 1.79 -2.53 -13.47
C ARG A 116 0.33 -2.97 -13.31
N PRO A 117 -0.43 -2.41 -12.36
CA PRO A 117 -1.84 -2.76 -12.20
C PRO A 117 -2.71 -2.34 -13.39
N GLN A 118 -2.31 -1.32 -14.15
CA GLN A 118 -3.02 -0.85 -15.34
C GLN A 118 -2.99 -1.87 -16.49
N ASP A 119 -2.02 -2.79 -16.49
CA ASP A 119 -1.89 -3.81 -17.53
C ASP A 119 -2.96 -4.91 -17.40
N ALA A 120 -3.69 -4.94 -16.29
CA ALA A 120 -4.77 -5.89 -16.07
C ALA A 120 -6.00 -5.51 -16.91
N THR A 121 -6.37 -6.39 -17.84
CA THR A 121 -7.57 -6.19 -18.68
C THR A 121 -8.83 -6.70 -17.99
N THR A 122 -8.69 -7.61 -17.02
CA THR A 122 -9.84 -8.18 -16.31
C THR A 122 -9.61 -8.26 -14.81
N TRP A 123 -10.66 -7.98 -14.04
CA TRP A 123 -10.64 -8.04 -12.59
C TRP A 123 -11.65 -9.05 -12.06
N ARG A 124 -11.35 -9.67 -10.93
CA ARG A 124 -12.28 -10.51 -10.18
C ARG A 124 -12.67 -9.77 -8.91
N LEU A 125 -13.97 -9.62 -8.67
CA LEU A 125 -14.53 -8.98 -7.49
C LEU A 125 -15.21 -10.03 -6.62
N TRP A 126 -14.99 -9.99 -5.31
CA TRP A 126 -15.68 -10.87 -4.36
C TRP A 126 -17.09 -10.32 -4.09
N ARG A 127 -18.11 -11.04 -4.56
CA ARG A 127 -19.52 -10.66 -4.42
C ARG A 127 -20.41 -11.89 -4.30
N ASP A 128 -21.47 -11.80 -3.51
CA ASP A 128 -22.47 -12.86 -3.35
C ASP A 128 -21.85 -14.21 -2.93
N GLY A 129 -20.81 -14.16 -2.09
CA GLY A 129 -20.09 -15.35 -1.62
C GLY A 129 -19.09 -15.96 -2.61
N GLY A 130 -18.74 -15.28 -3.71
CA GLY A 130 -17.75 -15.81 -4.67
C GLY A 130 -17.04 -14.76 -5.51
N TRP A 131 -15.97 -15.21 -6.20
CA TRP A 131 -15.24 -14.38 -7.18
C TRP A 131 -15.98 -14.34 -8.51
N LYS A 132 -16.36 -13.13 -8.96
CA LYS A 132 -16.98 -12.90 -10.28
C LYS A 132 -16.06 -12.07 -11.16
N VAL A 133 -16.00 -12.39 -12.44
CA VAL A 133 -15.11 -11.75 -13.43
C VAL A 133 -15.80 -10.53 -14.04
N PHE A 134 -15.08 -9.41 -14.12
CA PHE A 134 -15.55 -8.15 -14.69
C PHE A 134 -14.48 -7.55 -15.61
N SER A 135 -14.85 -7.30 -16.86
CA SER A 135 -14.04 -6.58 -17.86
C SER A 135 -14.36 -5.09 -17.91
N THR A 136 -15.42 -4.64 -17.23
CA THR A 136 -15.82 -3.23 -17.14
C THR A 136 -14.97 -2.41 -16.17
N ILE A 137 -14.14 -3.08 -15.37
CA ILE A 137 -13.31 -2.46 -14.35
C ILE A 137 -11.99 -2.05 -14.98
N HIS A 138 -11.65 -0.77 -14.84
CA HIS A 138 -10.44 -0.19 -15.43
C HIS A 138 -9.59 0.46 -14.36
N VAL A 139 -8.29 0.16 -14.41
CA VAL A 139 -7.25 0.86 -13.65
C VAL A 139 -6.37 1.58 -14.66
N ARG A 140 -6.28 2.90 -14.53
CA ARG A 140 -5.44 3.74 -15.39
C ARG A 140 -4.66 4.73 -14.57
N GLU A 141 -3.60 5.30 -15.15
CA GLU A 141 -2.98 6.48 -14.55
C GLU A 141 -4.00 7.62 -14.48
N ALA A 142 -4.06 8.26 -13.32
CA ALA A 142 -4.90 9.42 -13.09
C ALA A 142 -4.27 10.63 -13.80
N SER A 143 -5.07 11.35 -14.57
CA SER A 143 -4.67 12.65 -15.09
C SER A 143 -4.69 13.70 -13.97
N PRO A 144 -3.98 14.84 -14.11
CA PRO A 144 -4.07 15.93 -13.14
C PRO A 144 -5.52 16.36 -12.84
N LYS A 145 -6.38 16.40 -13.88
CA LYS A 145 -7.81 16.72 -13.75
C LYS A 145 -8.57 15.71 -12.89
N ASP A 146 -8.21 14.43 -12.97
CA ASP A 146 -8.83 13.38 -12.16
C ASP A 146 -8.51 13.59 -10.68
N VAL A 147 -7.27 13.97 -10.36
CA VAL A 147 -6.80 14.24 -8.98
C VAL A 147 -7.44 15.50 -8.41
N ASP A 148 -7.49 16.58 -9.18
CA ASP A 148 -8.11 17.85 -8.75
C ASP A 148 -9.60 17.69 -8.47
N SER A 149 -10.30 16.93 -9.31
CA SER A 149 -11.73 16.65 -9.15
C SER A 149 -12.02 15.83 -7.89
N ASP A 150 -11.14 14.90 -7.53
CA ASP A 150 -11.25 14.09 -6.33
C ASP A 150 -11.00 14.95 -5.07
N ALA A 151 -9.94 15.77 -5.10
CA ALA A 151 -9.63 16.72 -4.04
C ALA A 151 -10.76 17.75 -3.82
N ALA A 152 -11.45 18.17 -4.88
CA ALA A 152 -12.62 19.05 -4.79
C ALA A 152 -13.83 18.36 -4.14
N ARG A 153 -14.04 17.05 -4.37
CA ARG A 153 -15.11 16.27 -3.73
C ARG A 153 -14.90 16.11 -2.23
N GLY A 154 -13.67 15.86 -1.78
CA GLY A 154 -13.34 15.78 -0.35
C GLY A 154 -13.48 17.09 0.42
N ARG A 155 -13.53 18.24 -0.28
CA ARG A 155 -13.66 19.58 0.33
C ARG A 155 -15.10 20.11 0.39
N ALA A 156 -16.06 19.43 -0.22
CA ALA A 156 -17.45 19.89 -0.17
C ALA A 156 -18.00 19.73 1.26
N PRO A 157 -18.40 20.82 1.95
CA PRO A 157 -19.02 20.69 3.27
C PRO A 157 -20.32 19.88 3.14
N PRO A 158 -20.65 19.03 4.13
CA PRO A 158 -21.90 18.28 4.10
C PRO A 158 -23.05 19.28 3.97
N LYS A 159 -23.84 19.15 2.91
CA LYS A 159 -25.09 19.91 2.78
C LYS A 159 -25.95 19.52 3.98
N LYS A 160 -26.26 20.49 4.86
CA LYS A 160 -27.22 20.26 5.95
C LYS A 160 -28.53 19.76 5.32
N PRO A 161 -29.10 18.65 5.82
CA PRO A 161 -30.43 18.25 5.39
C PRO A 161 -31.45 19.35 5.79
N PRO A 162 -32.55 19.48 5.02
CA PRO A 162 -33.63 20.44 5.30
C PRO A 162 -34.32 20.15 6.63
#